data_AF-A0A964LJ09-F1
#
_entry.id   AF-A0A964LJ09-F1
#
_cell.length_a   1.000
_cell.length_b   1.000
_cell.length_c   1.000
_cell.angle_alpha   90.00
_cell.angle_beta   90.00
_cell.angle_gamma   90.00
#
_symmetry.space_group_name_H-M   'P 1'
#
loop_
_entity.id
_entity.type
_entity.pdbx_description
1 polymer ?
#
loop_
_entity_poly.entity_id
_entity_poly.type
_entity_poly.pdbx_seq_one_letter_code
_entity_poly.pdbx_strand_id
1 'polypeptide(L)'
;MNPIPVRVMVLDAWDEIRLDLAPTALVRDLKIQALQAARVRRPADQYLVKFRGAELAEGPETIADAGVVANAGLIVLARARLPVR
;
A
#
# COMPACT_ATOMS: atom_id res chain seq x y z
N MET A 1 2.96 -21.34 1.56
CA MET A 1 3.09 -20.11 2.37
C MET A 1 1.70 -19.54 2.56
N ASN A 2 1.32 -19.17 3.78
CA ASN A 2 0.00 -18.60 4.04
C ASN A 2 -0.01 -17.12 3.60
N PRO A 3 -0.98 -16.66 2.81
CA PRO A 3 -1.10 -15.25 2.48
C PRO A 3 -1.31 -14.41 3.75
N ILE A 4 -0.82 -13.18 3.72
CA ILE A 4 -1.02 -12.16 4.75
C ILE A 4 -2.18 -11.28 4.27
N PRO A 5 -3.39 -11.42 4.84
CA PRO A 5 -4.48 -10.51 4.53
C PRO A 5 -4.12 -9.12 5.07
N VAL A 6 -4.35 -8.07 4.29
CA VAL A 6 -4.11 -6.68 4.71
C VAL A 6 -5.27 -5.78 4.27
N ARG A 7 -5.44 -4.66 4.97
CA ARG A 7 -6.39 -3.59 4.62
C ARG A 7 -5.61 -2.36 4.22
N VAL A 8 -5.86 -1.85 3.03
CA VAL A 8 -5.15 -0.71 2.46
C VAL A 8 -6.14 0.42 2.22
N MET A 9 -6.03 1.50 3.01
CA MET A 9 -6.76 2.73 2.75
C MET A 9 -6.06 3.50 1.62
N VAL A 10 -6.74 3.68 0.50
CA VAL A 10 -6.25 4.49 -0.63
C VAL A 10 -6.84 5.89 -0.51
N LEU A 11 -6.08 6.83 0.06
CA LEU A 11 -6.61 8.15 0.44
C LEU A 11 -7.08 8.99 -0.75
N ASP A 12 -6.51 8.79 -1.94
CA ASP A 12 -6.88 9.56 -3.15
C ASP A 12 -8.26 9.18 -3.70
N ALA A 13 -8.72 7.95 -3.44
CA ALA A 13 -10.07 7.47 -3.79
C ALA A 13 -11.00 7.38 -2.57
N TRP A 14 -10.45 7.47 -1.36
CA TRP A 14 -11.13 7.22 -0.08
C TRP A 14 -11.72 5.79 0.04
N ASP A 15 -11.03 4.81 -0.53
CA ASP A 15 -11.44 3.41 -0.56
C ASP A 15 -10.58 2.53 0.37
N GLU A 16 -11.20 1.60 1.11
CA GLU A 16 -10.49 0.53 1.83
C GLU A 16 -10.45 -0.75 0.97
N ILE A 17 -9.25 -1.12 0.52
CA ILE A 17 -9.00 -2.31 -0.30
C ILE A 17 -8.47 -3.44 0.58
N ARG A 18 -9.06 -4.64 0.45
CA ARG A 18 -8.53 -5.87 1.07
C ARG A 18 -7.65 -6.60 0.07
N LEU A 19 -6.42 -6.93 0.45
CA LEU A 19 -5.47 -7.68 -0.37
C LEU A 19 -4.95 -8.89 0.40
N ASP A 20 -4.80 -10.01 -0.29
CA ASP A 20 -4.10 -11.19 0.21
C ASP A 20 -2.71 -11.25 -0.42
N LEU A 21 -1.68 -10.97 0.36
CA LEU A 21 -0.32 -10.84 -0.15
C LEU A 21 0.53 -12.05 0.23
N ALA A 22 1.36 -12.53 -0.68
CA ALA A 22 2.41 -13.47 -0.30
C ALA A 22 3.35 -12.79 0.72
N PRO A 23 3.89 -13.52 1.71
CA PRO A 23 4.87 -12.95 2.65
C PRO A 23 6.10 -12.35 1.95
N THR A 24 6.46 -12.89 0.79
CA THR A 24 7.56 -12.43 -0.07
C THR A 24 7.17 -11.32 -1.05
N ALA A 25 5.91 -10.86 -1.03
CA ALA A 25 5.50 -9.73 -1.84
C ALA A 25 6.26 -8.47 -1.40
N LEU A 26 6.50 -7.56 -2.34
CA LEU A 26 7.20 -6.31 -2.04
C LEU A 26 6.21 -5.19 -1.80
N VAL A 27 6.66 -4.16 -1.08
CA VAL A 27 5.85 -2.97 -0.78
C VAL A 27 5.34 -2.29 -2.07
N ARG A 28 6.16 -2.28 -3.12
CA ARG A 28 5.77 -1.75 -4.43
C ARG A 28 4.59 -2.50 -5.07
N ASP A 29 4.54 -3.82 -4.90
CA ASP A 29 3.52 -4.66 -5.52
C ASP A 29 2.18 -4.45 -4.80
N LEU A 30 2.20 -4.35 -3.47
CA LEU A 30 1.05 -3.94 -2.66
C LEU A 30 0.50 -2.59 -3.14
N LYS A 31 1.37 -1.59 -3.29
CA LYS A 31 0.97 -0.24 -3.72
C LYS A 31 0.28 -0.26 -5.08
N ILE A 32 0.88 -0.95 -6.06
CA ILE A 32 0.33 -1.05 -7.41
C ILE A 32 -1.03 -1.74 -7.40
N GLN A 33 -1.16 -2.88 -6.70
CA GLN A 33 -2.42 -3.62 -6.59
C GLN A 33 -3.52 -2.78 -5.93
N ALA A 34 -3.20 -2.08 -4.84
CA ALA A 34 -4.15 -1.23 -4.14
C ALA A 34 -4.66 -0.07 -5.02
N LEU A 35 -3.76 0.62 -5.72
CA LEU A 35 -4.12 1.72 -6.63
C LEU A 35 -4.98 1.24 -7.81
N GLN A 36 -4.64 0.08 -8.39
CA GLN A 36 -5.41 -0.54 -9.46
C GLN A 36 -6.82 -0.94 -8.99
N ALA A 37 -6.93 -1.56 -7.81
CA ALA A 37 -8.22 -1.94 -7.23
C ALA A 37 -9.12 -0.72 -6.94
N ALA A 38 -8.53 0.37 -6.46
CA ALA A 38 -9.20 1.65 -6.23
C ALA A 38 -9.42 2.48 -7.53
N ARG A 39 -9.07 1.94 -8.70
CA ARG A 39 -9.20 2.59 -10.02
C ARG A 39 -8.50 3.96 -10.12
N VAL A 40 -7.44 4.16 -9.35
CA VAL A 40 -6.62 5.38 -9.38
C VAL A 40 -5.79 5.38 -10.67
N ARG A 41 -5.87 6.47 -11.44
CA ARG A 41 -5.20 6.60 -12.76
C ARG A 41 -3.83 7.26 -12.72
N ARG A 42 -3.48 7.93 -11.61
CA ARG A 42 -2.19 8.63 -11.47
C ARG A 42 -1.06 7.61 -11.36
N PRO A 43 0.15 7.92 -11.86
CA PRO A 43 1.33 7.06 -11.73
C PRO A 43 1.64 6.65 -10.28
N ALA A 44 2.01 5.38 -10.07
CA ALA A 44 2.21 4.81 -8.74
C ALA A 44 3.45 5.37 -8.00
N ASP A 45 4.44 5.88 -8.72
CA ASP A 45 5.62 6.59 -8.18
C ASP A 45 5.26 7.90 -7.45
N GLN A 46 4.11 8.48 -7.77
CA GLN A 46 3.55 9.64 -7.07
C GLN A 46 2.88 9.27 -5.74
N TYR A 47 2.90 8.01 -5.34
CA TYR A 47 2.35 7.52 -4.09
C TYR A 47 3.43 6.84 -3.24
N LEU A 48 3.17 6.83 -1.93
CA LEU A 48 3.95 6.10 -0.93
C LEU A 48 3.01 5.25 -0.08
N VAL A 49 3.58 4.25 0.58
CA VAL A 49 2.86 3.39 1.54
C VAL A 49 3.28 3.79 2.96
N LYS A 50 2.30 3.95 3.85
CA LYS A 50 2.54 4.08 5.28
C LYS A 50 2.04 2.88 6.06
N PHE A 51 2.82 2.50 7.07
CA PHE A 51 2.47 1.51 8.07
C PHE A 51 2.86 2.03 9.46
N ARG A 52 1.91 2.00 10.40
CA ARG A 52 2.10 2.51 11.78
C ARG A 52 2.71 3.92 11.86
N GLY A 53 2.33 4.79 10.93
CA GLY A 53 2.79 6.19 10.88
C GLY A 53 4.12 6.42 10.15
N ALA A 54 4.87 5.38 9.80
CA ALA A 54 6.12 5.48 9.04
C ALA A 54 5.89 5.19 7.55
N GLU A 55 6.68 5.83 6.67
CA GLU A 55 6.79 5.44 5.26
C GLU A 55 7.53 4.11 5.16
N LEU A 56 6.99 3.18 4.37
CA LEU A 56 7.67 1.93 4.04
C LEU A 56 8.55 2.14 2.81
N ALA A 57 9.79 1.65 2.89
CA ALA A 57 10.71 1.66 1.75
C ALA A 57 10.22 0.69 0.65
N GLU A 58 10.35 1.10 -0.61
CA GLU A 58 9.99 0.27 -1.78
C GLU A 58 11.19 -0.50 -2.35
N GLY A 59 12.18 -0.77 -1.49
CA GLY A 59 13.39 -1.52 -1.82
C GLY A 59 13.14 -3.02 -2.00
N PRO A 60 14.18 -3.86 -1.87
CA PRO A 60 14.05 -5.32 -1.95
C PRO A 60 13.36 -5.94 -0.73
N GLU A 61 13.01 -5.14 0.27
CA GLU A 61 12.33 -5.59 1.50
C GLU A 61 10.92 -6.09 1.21
N THR A 62 10.61 -7.26 1.77
CA THR A 62 9.29 -7.86 1.65
C THR A 62 8.31 -7.27 2.66
N ILE A 63 7.01 -7.49 2.42
CA ILE A 63 5.94 -7.13 3.36
C ILE A 63 6.17 -7.78 4.74
N ALA A 64 6.70 -9.01 4.77
CA ALA A 64 7.07 -9.68 6.01
C ALA A 64 8.27 -9.03 6.71
N ASP A 65 9.31 -8.63 5.96
CA ASP A 65 10.48 -7.94 6.52
C ASP A 65 10.11 -6.57 7.11
N ALA A 66 9.13 -5.89 6.49
CA ALA A 66 8.54 -4.65 7.00
C ALA A 66 7.68 -4.83 8.27
N GLY A 67 7.54 -6.06 8.77
CA GLY A 67 6.79 -6.38 9.99
C GLY A 67 5.28 -6.27 9.85
N VAL A 68 4.75 -6.34 8.62
CA VAL A 68 3.31 -6.33 8.37
C VAL A 68 2.72 -7.67 8.77
N VAL A 69 1.71 -7.61 9.64
CA VAL A 69 1.00 -8.78 10.16
C VAL A 69 -0.37 -8.94 9.51
N ALA A 70 -1.00 -10.10 9.72
CA ALA A 70 -2.36 -10.34 9.24
C ALA A 70 -3.36 -9.28 9.73
N ASN A 71 -4.23 -8.84 8.83
CA ASN A 71 -5.23 -7.79 8.98
C ASN A 71 -4.69 -6.40 9.34
N ALA A 72 -3.38 -6.17 9.16
CA ALA A 72 -2.76 -4.87 9.33
C ALA A 72 -3.39 -3.81 8.42
N GLY A 73 -3.52 -2.59 8.97
CA GLY A 73 -3.93 -1.41 8.22
C GLY A 73 -2.72 -0.68 7.63
N LEU A 74 -2.74 -0.47 6.31
CA LEU A 74 -1.78 0.35 5.59
C LEU A 74 -2.50 1.51 4.91
N ILE A 75 -1.75 2.56 4.59
CA ILE A 75 -2.29 3.74 3.91
C ILE A 75 -1.46 3.97 2.65
N VAL A 76 -2.12 4.04 1.50
CA VAL A 76 -1.55 4.54 0.25
C VAL A 76 -2.00 5.97 0.06
N LEU A 77 -1.04 6.88 -0.12
CA LEU A 77 -1.30 8.30 -0.27
C LEU A 77 -0.31 8.97 -1.21
N ALA A 78 -0.71 10.10 -1.77
CA ALA A 78 0.16 10.89 -2.62
C ALA A 78 1.42 11.32 -1.84
N ARG A 79 2.59 11.21 -2.48
CA ARG A 79 3.89 11.60 -1.94
C ARG A 79 3.99 13.10 -1.74
N ALA A 80 3.34 13.87 -2.62
CA ALA A 80 3.26 15.31 -2.55
C ALA A 80 1.83 15.76 -2.24
N ARG A 81 1.70 16.95 -1.63
CA ARG A 81 0.41 17.59 -1.45
C ARG A 81 -0.21 17.84 -2.82
N LEU A 82 -1.47 17.46 -2.96
CA LEU A 82 -2.24 17.72 -4.16
C LEU A 82 -3.02 19.03 -3.97
N PRO A 83 -3.15 19.84 -5.02
CA PRO A 83 -4.02 21.01 -4.98
C PRO A 83 -5.48 20.56 -4.79
N VAL A 84 -6.20 21.26 -3.91
CA VAL A 84 -7.65 21.11 -3.78
C VAL A 84 -8.29 21.74 -5.02
N ARG A 85 -9.17 21.00 -5.70
CA ARG A 85 -9.92 21.46 -6.87
C ARG A 85 -11.41 21.46 -6.58
#